data_AF-A0A1R1I1M3-F1
#
_entry.id   AF-A0A1R1I1M3-F1
#
_cell.length_a   1.000
_cell.length_b   1.000
_cell.length_c   1.000
_cell.angle_alpha   90.00
_cell.angle_beta   90.00
_cell.angle_gamma   90.00
#
_symmetry.space_group_name_H-M   'P 1'
#
loop_
_entity.id
_entity.type
_entity.pdbx_description
1 polymer ?
#
loop_
_entity_poly.entity_id
_entity_poly.type
_entity_poly.pdbx_seq_one_letter_code
_entity_poly.pdbx_strand_id
1 'polypeptide(L)'
;MLKLFLNIVQIFIGVYWAGEVARQNPKIDSFVAQLESGYEKFNLSLKDTKIVEGLAALRRVYGWLAVATIIFFFAFSRFFASSPRLGYLWSLSFIVCLFGWFSIKWCMDHKKTVSEFGPQIALIVFGPLLIGVFDLLMGTPFTQILSAPFQAMSNPWGYQLSLPSSPIGFGAVLSLVLALFFAIYYAVTWLLTAPAAFGSALLIAIPVFLARFVQAIWPRKPFFGFTVLLFAGASLWQLWL
;
A
#
# COMPACT_ATOMS: atom_id res chain seq x y z
N MET A 1 21.75 22.26 -1.43
CA MET A 1 21.98 20.85 -1.04
C MET A 1 21.75 19.89 -2.22
N LEU A 2 20.55 19.82 -2.81
CA LEU A 2 20.23 18.86 -3.88
C LEU A 2 21.06 19.07 -5.17
N LYS A 3 21.22 20.32 -5.65
CA LYS A 3 22.10 20.63 -6.80
C LYS A 3 23.55 20.16 -6.59
N LEU A 4 24.09 20.35 -5.39
CA LEU A 4 25.45 19.90 -5.05
C LEU A 4 25.56 18.38 -5.12
N PHE A 5 24.57 17.65 -4.59
CA PHE A 5 24.54 16.19 -4.67
C PHE A 5 24.50 15.69 -6.11
N LEU A 6 23.65 16.26 -6.97
CA LEU A 6 23.56 15.89 -8.38
C LEU A 6 24.87 16.14 -9.13
N ASN A 7 25.52 17.28 -8.88
CA ASN A 7 26.84 17.58 -9.43
C ASN A 7 27.89 16.56 -8.99
N ILE A 8 27.89 16.17 -7.71
CA ILE A 8 28.83 15.15 -7.20
C ILE A 8 28.60 13.82 -7.93
N VAL A 9 27.35 13.38 -8.09
CA VAL A 9 27.02 12.15 -8.83
C VAL A 9 27.52 12.22 -10.27
N GLN A 10 27.29 13.34 -10.97
CA GLN A 10 27.79 13.54 -12.33
C GLN A 10 29.32 13.52 -12.41
N ILE A 11 30.02 14.12 -11.44
CA ILE A 11 31.49 14.08 -11.37
C ILE A 11 31.99 12.64 -11.25
N PHE A 12 31.40 11.83 -10.35
CA PHE A 12 31.76 10.42 -10.22
C PHE A 12 31.52 9.63 -11.50
N ILE A 13 30.40 9.89 -12.20
CA ILE A 13 30.12 9.27 -13.50
C ILE A 13 31.15 9.71 -14.55
N GLY A 14 31.52 11.00 -14.57
CA GLY A 14 32.55 11.53 -15.48
C GLY A 14 33.92 10.88 -15.23
N VAL A 15 34.32 10.69 -13.98
CA VAL A 15 35.54 9.96 -13.61
C VAL A 15 35.47 8.51 -14.08
N TYR A 16 34.32 7.85 -13.94
CA TYR A 16 34.11 6.50 -14.46
C TYR A 16 34.25 6.44 -15.99
N TRP A 17 33.71 7.41 -16.73
CA TRP A 17 33.85 7.48 -18.20
C TRP A 17 35.27 7.84 -18.65
N ALA A 18 36.01 8.61 -17.85
CA ALA A 18 37.44 8.85 -18.04
C ALA A 18 38.31 7.59 -17.81
N GLY A 19 37.68 6.45 -17.46
CA GLY A 19 38.11 5.07 -17.64
C GLY A 19 39.61 4.81 -17.67
N GLU A 20 40.25 5.06 -18.81
CA GLU A 20 41.66 4.79 -19.07
C GLU A 20 42.62 5.59 -18.19
N VAL A 21 42.26 6.81 -17.77
CA VAL A 21 43.05 7.65 -16.85
C VAL A 21 42.77 7.26 -15.40
N ALA A 22 41.50 7.01 -15.06
CA ALA A 22 41.10 6.69 -13.69
C ALA A 22 41.56 5.29 -13.25
N ARG A 23 41.57 4.31 -14.16
CA ARG A 23 41.96 2.91 -13.89
C ARG A 23 43.48 2.68 -13.86
N GLN A 24 44.30 3.71 -14.11
CA GLN A 24 45.76 3.60 -13.89
C GLN A 24 46.10 3.35 -12.42
N ASN A 25 45.22 3.76 -11.49
CA ASN A 25 45.36 3.45 -10.08
C ASN A 25 44.73 2.07 -9.78
N PRO A 26 45.51 1.07 -9.32
CA PRO A 26 45.00 -0.28 -9.08
C PRO A 26 43.91 -0.35 -8.00
N LYS A 27 43.87 0.60 -7.05
CA LYS A 27 42.79 0.68 -6.06
C LYS A 27 41.47 1.14 -6.69
N ILE A 28 41.54 2.04 -7.67
CA ILE A 28 40.36 2.54 -8.39
C ILE A 28 39.87 1.47 -9.35
N ASP A 29 40.77 0.80 -10.08
CA ASP A 29 40.39 -0.26 -11.01
C ASP A 29 39.71 -1.45 -10.29
N SER A 30 40.27 -1.91 -9.16
CA SER A 30 39.65 -2.96 -8.35
C SER A 30 38.27 -2.54 -7.79
N PHE A 31 38.13 -1.28 -7.36
CA PHE A 31 36.84 -0.73 -6.92
C PHE A 31 35.80 -0.68 -8.04
N VAL A 32 36.19 -0.16 -9.22
CA VAL A 32 35.30 -0.08 -10.39
C VAL A 32 34.90 -1.48 -10.87
N ALA A 33 35.83 -2.44 -10.91
CA ALA A 33 35.53 -3.82 -11.29
C ALA A 33 34.55 -4.49 -10.30
N GLN A 34 34.69 -4.23 -8.99
CA GLN A 34 33.73 -4.70 -7.99
C GLN A 34 32.34 -4.07 -8.19
N LEU A 35 32.27 -2.76 -8.48
CA LEU A 35 31.01 -2.09 -8.78
C LEU A 35 30.34 -2.64 -10.05
N GLU A 36 31.10 -2.81 -11.13
CA GLU A 36 30.60 -3.35 -12.40
C GLU A 36 30.05 -4.76 -12.23
N SER A 37 30.82 -5.65 -11.60
CA SER A 37 30.39 -7.03 -11.35
C SER A 37 29.23 -7.13 -10.34
N GLY A 38 29.23 -6.28 -9.30
CA GLY A 38 28.14 -6.20 -8.34
C GLY A 38 26.83 -5.73 -8.99
N TYR A 39 26.91 -4.68 -9.81
CA TYR A 39 25.77 -4.16 -10.56
C TYR A 39 25.26 -5.17 -11.59
N GLU A 40 26.14 -5.85 -12.33
CA GLU A 40 25.74 -6.85 -13.31
C GLU A 40 24.93 -7.97 -12.67
N LYS A 41 25.40 -8.52 -11.54
CA LYS A 41 24.66 -9.53 -10.75
C LYS A 41 23.30 -9.01 -10.29
N PHE A 42 23.25 -7.76 -9.81
CA PHE A 42 22.01 -7.13 -9.36
C PHE A 42 21.03 -6.91 -10.52
N ASN A 43 21.53 -6.43 -11.67
CA ASN A 43 20.74 -6.17 -12.86
C ASN A 43 20.11 -7.45 -13.43
N LEU A 44 20.89 -8.55 -13.46
CA LEU A 44 20.39 -9.86 -13.86
C LEU A 44 19.29 -10.36 -12.92
N SER A 45 19.49 -10.24 -11.60
CA SER A 45 18.47 -10.60 -10.61
C SER A 45 17.17 -9.79 -10.77
N LEU A 46 17.28 -8.47 -10.98
CA LEU A 46 16.12 -7.62 -11.21
C LEU A 46 15.39 -7.94 -12.52
N LYS A 47 16.13 -8.19 -13.60
CA LYS A 47 15.57 -8.50 -14.92
C LYS A 47 14.64 -9.71 -14.87
N ASP A 48 15.07 -10.75 -14.16
CA ASP A 48 14.38 -12.05 -14.10
C ASP A 48 13.23 -12.05 -13.08
N THR A 49 13.18 -11.04 -12.19
CA THR A 49 12.10 -10.89 -11.21
C THR A 49 10.76 -10.62 -11.89
N LYS A 50 9.74 -11.40 -11.53
CA LYS A 50 8.35 -11.10 -11.92
C LYS A 50 7.78 -10.03 -11.00
N ILE A 51 7.03 -9.08 -11.55
CA ILE A 51 6.41 -7.98 -10.78
C ILE A 51 5.54 -8.53 -9.64
N VAL A 52 4.81 -9.63 -9.89
CA VAL A 52 3.97 -10.30 -8.88
C VAL A 52 4.79 -10.82 -7.69
N GLU A 53 5.98 -11.37 -7.94
CA GLU A 53 6.88 -11.85 -6.89
C GLU A 53 7.47 -10.68 -6.10
N GLY A 54 7.85 -9.61 -6.79
CA GLY A 54 8.32 -8.37 -6.15
C GLY A 54 7.23 -7.70 -5.30
N LEU A 55 5.98 -7.68 -5.76
CA LEU A 55 4.82 -7.22 -4.97
C LEU A 55 4.59 -8.10 -3.74
N ALA A 56 4.71 -9.43 -3.88
CA ALA A 56 4.58 -10.34 -2.75
C ALA A 56 5.68 -10.13 -1.70
N ALA A 57 6.92 -9.84 -2.12
CA ALA A 57 8.02 -9.48 -1.24
C ALA A 57 7.78 -8.12 -0.57
N LEU A 58 7.39 -7.09 -1.34
CA LEU A 58 7.08 -5.75 -0.83
C LEU A 58 5.94 -5.79 0.19
N ARG A 59 4.91 -6.60 -0.06
CA ARG A 59 3.84 -6.87 0.92
C ARG A 59 4.42 -7.38 2.23
N ARG A 60 5.34 -8.35 2.23
CA ARG A 60 5.97 -8.84 3.47
C ARG A 60 6.76 -7.74 4.17
N VAL A 61 7.50 -6.93 3.43
CA VAL A 61 8.26 -5.79 3.98
C VAL A 61 7.31 -4.78 4.64
N TYR A 62 6.23 -4.37 3.96
CA TYR A 62 5.21 -3.51 4.56
C TYR A 62 4.58 -4.11 5.81
N GLY A 63 4.29 -5.41 5.81
CA GLY A 63 3.76 -6.10 6.99
C GLY A 63 4.72 -6.05 8.19
N TRP A 64 5.99 -6.39 7.98
CA TRP A 64 7.01 -6.32 9.03
C TRP A 64 7.27 -4.90 9.53
N LEU A 65 7.31 -3.92 8.62
CA LEU A 65 7.45 -2.51 8.98
C LEU A 65 6.25 -1.99 9.75
N ALA A 66 5.03 -2.39 9.40
CA ALA A 66 3.83 -2.04 10.17
C ALA A 66 3.91 -2.60 11.59
N VAL A 67 4.32 -3.87 11.76
CA VAL A 67 4.51 -4.48 13.09
C VAL A 67 5.61 -3.76 13.88
N ALA A 68 6.76 -3.47 13.26
CA ALA A 68 7.85 -2.77 13.92
C ALA A 68 7.42 -1.37 14.37
N THR A 69 6.82 -0.57 13.47
CA THR A 69 6.42 0.81 13.74
C THR A 69 5.35 0.92 14.82
N ILE A 70 4.37 0.00 14.89
CA ILE A 70 3.38 0.00 15.98
C ILE A 70 4.01 -0.40 17.33
N ILE A 71 4.94 -1.36 17.34
CA ILE A 71 5.69 -1.71 18.57
C ILE A 71 6.49 -0.50 19.05
N PHE A 72 7.22 0.17 18.16
CA PHE A 72 7.97 1.38 18.49
C PHE A 72 7.06 2.51 18.98
N PHE A 73 5.90 2.70 18.35
CA PHE A 73 4.92 3.69 18.76
C PHE A 73 4.48 3.48 20.23
N PHE A 74 4.15 2.25 20.63
CA PHE A 74 3.75 1.95 22.00
C PHE A 74 4.92 1.93 22.98
N ALA A 75 6.02 1.25 22.65
CA ALA A 75 7.17 1.09 23.53
C ALA A 75 7.81 2.43 23.91
N PHE A 76 7.82 3.38 22.99
CA PHE A 76 8.42 4.69 23.19
C PHE A 76 7.40 5.81 23.42
N SER A 77 6.10 5.48 23.54
CA SER A 77 5.02 6.44 23.82
C SER A 77 5.30 7.32 25.04
N ARG A 78 5.89 6.74 26.10
CA ARG A 78 6.30 7.45 27.32
C ARG A 78 7.49 8.39 27.11
N PHE A 79 8.40 8.05 26.20
CA PHE A 79 9.56 8.89 25.86
C PHE A 79 9.22 9.97 24.83
N PHE A 80 8.19 9.75 24.00
CA PHE A 80 7.72 10.72 23.00
C PHE A 80 6.79 11.80 23.56
N ALA A 81 6.38 11.71 24.83
CA ALA A 81 5.61 12.79 25.47
C ALA A 81 6.32 14.15 25.37
N SER A 82 7.66 14.15 25.30
CA SER A 82 8.49 15.34 25.12
C SER A 82 8.76 15.72 23.65
N SER A 83 8.40 14.88 22.67
CA SER A 83 8.56 15.16 21.24
C SER A 83 7.38 14.61 20.42
N PRO A 84 6.28 15.38 20.29
CA PRO A 84 5.08 14.96 19.56
C PRO A 84 5.33 14.65 18.07
N ARG A 85 6.39 15.23 17.48
CA ARG A 85 6.80 14.98 16.09
C ARG A 85 7.23 13.53 15.86
N LEU A 86 7.94 12.92 16.81
CA LEU A 86 8.37 11.52 16.70
C LEU A 86 7.18 10.58 16.81
N GLY A 87 6.26 10.83 17.74
CA GLY A 87 5.01 10.07 17.84
C GLY A 87 4.21 10.11 16.54
N TYR A 88 4.10 11.29 15.91
CA TYR A 88 3.45 11.45 14.61
C TYR A 88 4.15 10.69 13.48
N LEU A 89 5.49 10.72 13.43
CA LEU A 89 6.25 9.98 12.41
C LEU A 89 6.02 8.47 12.51
N TRP A 90 6.02 7.91 13.71
CA TRP A 90 5.79 6.48 13.91
C TRP A 90 4.35 6.07 13.58
N SER A 91 3.35 6.87 13.98
CA SER A 91 1.95 6.58 13.65
C SER A 91 1.68 6.71 12.16
N LEU A 92 2.21 7.74 11.50
CA LEU A 92 2.09 7.91 10.06
C LEU A 92 2.78 6.76 9.31
N SER A 93 3.99 6.37 9.74
CA SER A 93 4.72 5.24 9.16
C SER A 93 3.95 3.94 9.30
N PHE A 94 3.31 3.70 10.46
CA PHE A 94 2.42 2.57 10.66
C PHE A 94 1.24 2.58 9.69
N ILE A 95 0.53 3.71 9.57
CA ILE A 95 -0.62 3.84 8.67
C ILE A 95 -0.20 3.57 7.22
N VAL A 96 0.91 4.16 6.77
CA VAL A 96 1.42 3.98 5.40
C VAL A 96 1.80 2.52 5.15
N CYS A 97 2.51 1.87 6.08
CA CYS A 97 2.92 0.48 5.92
C CYS A 97 1.71 -0.47 5.98
N LEU A 98 0.78 -0.26 6.91
CA LEU A 98 -0.43 -1.08 7.02
C LEU A 98 -1.30 -0.95 5.77
N PHE A 99 -1.47 0.28 5.27
CA PHE A 99 -2.25 0.54 4.07
C PHE A 99 -1.57 0.00 2.80
N GLY A 100 -0.24 0.12 2.69
CA GLY A 100 0.56 -0.52 1.64
C GLY A 100 0.44 -2.05 1.66
N TRP A 101 0.52 -2.66 2.84
CA TRP A 101 0.29 -4.10 3.01
C TRP A 101 -1.13 -4.51 2.61
N PHE A 102 -2.14 -3.79 3.12
CA PHE A 102 -3.55 -4.11 2.90
C PHE A 102 -3.93 -3.92 1.43
N SER A 103 -3.49 -2.84 0.78
CA SER A 103 -3.76 -2.60 -0.64
C SER A 103 -3.22 -3.71 -1.54
N ILE A 104 -1.96 -4.12 -1.35
CA ILE A 104 -1.38 -5.23 -2.11
C ILE A 104 -2.13 -6.53 -1.82
N LYS A 105 -2.42 -6.84 -0.54
CA LYS A 105 -3.18 -8.04 -0.16
C LYS A 105 -4.57 -8.05 -0.78
N TRP A 106 -5.29 -6.94 -0.69
CA TRP A 106 -6.63 -6.78 -1.22
C TRP A 106 -6.66 -7.01 -2.72
N CYS A 107 -5.75 -6.40 -3.49
CA CYS A 107 -5.72 -6.54 -4.94
C CYS A 107 -5.22 -7.93 -5.40
N MET A 108 -4.23 -8.52 -4.73
CA MET A 108 -3.68 -9.83 -5.11
C MET A 108 -4.59 -10.99 -4.69
N ASP A 109 -5.11 -10.95 -3.47
CA ASP A 109 -5.87 -12.05 -2.85
C ASP A 109 -7.36 -11.71 -2.72
N HIS A 110 -7.89 -10.83 -3.59
CA HIS A 110 -9.25 -10.30 -3.51
C HIS A 110 -10.30 -11.41 -3.39
N LYS A 111 -10.30 -12.33 -4.37
CA LYS A 111 -11.30 -13.40 -4.46
C LYS A 111 -11.28 -14.28 -3.22
N LYS A 112 -10.08 -14.60 -2.72
CA LYS A 112 -9.89 -15.39 -1.50
C LYS A 112 -10.46 -14.65 -0.29
N THR A 113 -10.11 -13.37 -0.12
CA THR A 113 -10.60 -12.53 0.98
C THR A 113 -12.12 -12.42 0.96
N VAL A 114 -12.72 -12.17 -0.20
CA VAL A 114 -14.18 -12.10 -0.34
C VAL A 114 -14.84 -13.46 -0.08
N SER A 115 -14.23 -14.57 -0.50
CA SER A 115 -14.78 -15.90 -0.21
C SER A 115 -14.72 -16.27 1.28
N GLU A 116 -13.69 -15.82 2.00
CA GLU A 116 -13.51 -16.12 3.43
C GLU A 116 -14.44 -15.28 4.33
N PHE A 117 -14.67 -14.01 3.97
CA PHE A 117 -15.47 -13.06 4.77
C PHE A 117 -16.88 -12.78 4.22
N GLY A 118 -17.15 -13.19 2.98
CA GLY A 118 -18.43 -12.99 2.31
C GLY A 118 -19.62 -13.57 3.06
N PRO A 119 -19.56 -14.82 3.57
CA PRO A 119 -20.65 -15.40 4.36
C PRO A 119 -20.99 -14.60 5.62
N GLN A 120 -20.00 -14.06 6.31
CA GLN A 120 -20.17 -13.25 7.52
C GLN A 120 -20.80 -11.91 7.18
N ILE A 121 -20.36 -11.27 6.10
CA ILE A 121 -20.98 -10.03 5.59
C ILE A 121 -22.43 -10.31 5.18
N ALA A 122 -22.69 -11.41 4.46
CA ALA A 122 -24.04 -11.80 4.08
C ALA A 122 -24.93 -12.03 5.31
N LEU A 123 -24.41 -12.68 6.35
CA LEU A 123 -25.15 -12.86 7.61
C LEU A 123 -25.43 -11.53 8.32
N ILE A 124 -24.47 -10.58 8.31
CA ILE A 124 -24.70 -9.25 8.90
C ILE A 124 -25.77 -8.49 8.10
N VAL A 125 -25.71 -8.54 6.76
CA VAL A 125 -26.64 -7.84 5.87
C VAL A 125 -28.04 -8.46 5.95
N PHE A 126 -28.18 -9.78 5.82
CA PHE A 126 -29.48 -10.46 5.79
C PHE A 126 -29.98 -10.90 7.17
N GLY A 127 -29.15 -10.83 8.20
CA GLY A 127 -29.49 -11.21 9.57
C GLY A 127 -30.74 -10.49 10.11
N PRO A 128 -30.85 -9.15 10.00
CA PRO A 128 -32.04 -8.44 10.44
C PRO A 128 -33.33 -8.90 9.76
N LEU A 129 -33.28 -9.17 8.45
CA LEU A 129 -34.41 -9.74 7.71
C LEU A 129 -34.77 -11.14 8.22
N LEU A 130 -33.78 -12.01 8.45
CA LEU A 130 -34.00 -13.34 9.02
C LEU A 130 -34.62 -13.27 10.43
N ILE A 131 -34.16 -12.33 11.26
CA ILE A 131 -34.74 -12.08 12.59
C ILE A 131 -36.20 -11.64 12.45
N GLY A 132 -36.54 -10.77 11.49
CA GLY A 132 -37.92 -10.38 11.22
C GLY A 132 -38.81 -11.53 10.76
N VAL A 133 -38.27 -12.49 10.00
CA VAL A 133 -38.98 -13.73 9.64
C VAL A 133 -39.20 -14.61 10.87
N PHE A 134 -38.20 -14.75 11.74
CA PHE A 134 -38.34 -15.54 12.98
C PHE A 134 -39.36 -14.93 13.94
N ASP A 135 -39.38 -13.61 14.11
CA ASP A 135 -40.39 -12.92 14.90
C ASP A 135 -41.82 -13.16 14.35
N LEU A 136 -41.99 -13.18 13.02
CA LEU A 136 -43.27 -13.49 12.40
C LEU A 136 -43.71 -14.94 12.64
N LEU A 137 -42.79 -15.90 12.49
CA LEU A 137 -43.10 -17.33 12.55
C LEU A 137 -43.20 -17.88 13.98
N MET A 138 -42.37 -17.36 14.89
CA MET A 138 -42.23 -17.86 16.26
C MET A 138 -42.79 -16.91 17.32
N GLY A 139 -43.26 -15.72 16.94
CA GLY A 139 -43.80 -14.74 17.89
C GLY A 139 -42.75 -14.15 18.83
N THR A 140 -41.48 -14.14 18.44
CA THR A 140 -40.39 -13.57 19.24
C THR A 140 -40.37 -12.03 19.16
N PRO A 141 -39.82 -11.33 20.17
CA PRO A 141 -39.79 -9.85 20.20
C PRO A 141 -38.45 -9.24 19.73
N PHE A 142 -37.64 -9.94 18.93
CA PHE A 142 -36.25 -9.52 18.67
C PHE A 142 -36.14 -8.23 17.85
N THR A 143 -36.96 -8.07 16.81
CA THR A 143 -37.03 -6.85 16.01
C THR A 143 -37.52 -5.65 16.82
N GLN A 144 -38.43 -5.85 17.78
CA GLN A 144 -38.86 -4.79 18.69
C GLN A 144 -37.69 -4.30 19.55
N ILE A 145 -36.93 -5.22 20.15
CA ILE A 145 -35.72 -4.91 20.92
C ILE A 145 -34.70 -4.18 20.05
N LEU A 146 -34.46 -4.65 18.82
CA LEU A 146 -33.54 -4.02 17.87
C LEU A 146 -34.00 -2.63 17.43
N SER A 147 -35.31 -2.37 17.36
CA SER A 147 -35.87 -1.08 16.93
C SER A 147 -35.84 0.00 18.01
N ALA A 148 -35.77 -0.38 19.30
CA ALA A 148 -35.87 0.56 20.42
C ALA A 148 -34.82 1.69 20.41
N PRO A 149 -33.52 1.44 20.10
CA PRO A 149 -32.54 2.52 20.00
C PRO A 149 -32.85 3.50 18.86
N PHE A 150 -33.41 3.03 17.75
CA PHE A 150 -33.78 3.88 16.61
C PHE A 150 -34.99 4.77 16.91
N GLN A 151 -35.92 4.27 17.73
CA GLN A 151 -37.06 5.06 18.22
C GLN A 151 -36.64 6.07 19.29
N ALA A 152 -35.62 5.74 20.09
CA ALA A 152 -35.06 6.63 21.10
C ALA A 152 -34.14 7.72 20.52
N MET A 153 -33.65 7.57 19.29
CA MET A 153 -32.88 8.60 18.59
C MET A 153 -33.79 9.79 18.25
N SER A 154 -33.68 10.85 19.04
CA SER A 154 -34.35 12.12 18.75
C SER A 154 -33.69 12.77 17.53
N ASN A 155 -34.49 13.09 16.51
CA ASN A 155 -34.01 13.88 15.40
C ASN A 155 -33.87 15.35 15.87
N PRO A 156 -32.73 16.03 15.62
CA PRO A 156 -32.58 17.46 15.93
C PRO A 156 -33.64 18.37 15.28
N TRP A 157 -34.39 17.85 14.30
CA TRP A 157 -35.44 18.56 13.56
C TRP A 157 -36.86 18.22 14.04
N GLY A 158 -37.01 17.48 15.14
CA GLY A 158 -38.32 17.16 15.74
C GLY A 158 -39.15 16.10 15.03
N TYR A 159 -38.65 15.51 13.93
CA TYR A 159 -39.33 14.41 13.25
C TYR A 159 -39.09 13.07 13.97
N GLN A 160 -40.19 12.39 14.33
CA GLN A 160 -40.13 11.00 14.77
C GLN A 160 -39.91 10.10 13.56
N LEU A 161 -38.91 9.22 13.62
CA LEU A 161 -38.63 8.27 12.56
C LEU A 161 -39.76 7.24 12.49
N SER A 162 -40.58 7.28 11.43
CA SER A 162 -41.66 6.32 11.21
C SER A 162 -41.08 5.00 10.70
N LEU A 163 -40.71 4.12 11.62
CA LEU A 163 -40.25 2.78 11.31
C LEU A 163 -41.44 1.86 10.96
N PRO A 164 -41.28 0.91 10.03
CA PRO A 164 -42.32 -0.07 9.75
C PRO A 164 -42.70 -0.84 11.01
N SER A 165 -44.01 -1.00 11.24
CA SER A 165 -44.54 -1.76 12.38
C SER A 165 -44.43 -3.28 12.19
N SER A 166 -44.26 -3.75 10.95
CA SER A 166 -44.09 -5.17 10.66
C SER A 166 -42.64 -5.61 10.93
N PRO A 167 -42.40 -6.73 11.65
CA PRO A 167 -41.06 -7.26 11.91
C PRO A 167 -40.23 -7.46 10.65
N ILE A 168 -40.86 -7.99 9.59
CA ILE A 168 -40.22 -8.19 8.28
C ILE A 168 -39.90 -6.84 7.62
N GLY A 169 -40.80 -5.87 7.69
CA GLY A 169 -40.58 -4.54 7.11
C GLY A 169 -39.40 -3.82 7.77
N PHE A 170 -39.33 -3.86 9.11
CA PHE A 170 -38.19 -3.30 9.84
C PHE A 170 -36.88 -4.04 9.50
N GLY A 171 -36.90 -5.37 9.52
CA GLY A 171 -35.76 -6.20 9.15
C GLY A 171 -35.26 -5.91 7.74
N ALA A 172 -36.16 -5.76 6.76
CA ALA A 172 -35.83 -5.43 5.38
C ALA A 172 -35.18 -4.05 5.24
N VAL A 173 -35.71 -3.03 5.93
CA VAL A 173 -35.13 -1.68 5.93
C VAL A 173 -33.73 -1.70 6.52
N LEU A 174 -33.54 -2.35 7.67
CA LEU A 174 -32.23 -2.43 8.32
C LEU A 174 -31.22 -3.22 7.45
N SER A 175 -31.65 -4.34 6.86
CA SER A 175 -30.86 -5.10 5.90
C SER A 175 -30.45 -4.25 4.69
N LEU A 176 -31.35 -3.44 4.14
CA LEU A 176 -31.05 -2.53 3.02
C LEU A 176 -30.02 -1.48 3.41
N VAL A 177 -30.15 -0.87 4.59
CA VAL A 177 -29.17 0.10 5.11
C VAL A 177 -27.79 -0.54 5.25
N LEU A 178 -27.71 -1.74 5.83
CA LEU A 178 -26.46 -2.48 5.97
C LEU A 178 -25.88 -2.86 4.60
N ALA A 179 -26.70 -3.33 3.66
CA ALA A 179 -26.27 -3.64 2.30
C ALA A 179 -25.66 -2.41 1.61
N LEU A 180 -26.34 -1.26 1.71
CA LEU A 180 -25.84 0.00 1.15
C LEU A 180 -24.54 0.43 1.81
N PHE A 181 -24.43 0.33 3.14
CA PHE A 181 -23.22 0.63 3.87
C PHE A 181 -22.04 -0.23 3.39
N PHE A 182 -22.21 -1.55 3.28
CA PHE A 182 -21.16 -2.44 2.80
C PHE A 182 -20.83 -2.23 1.32
N ALA A 183 -21.81 -1.90 0.48
CA ALA A 183 -21.58 -1.56 -0.93
C ALA A 183 -20.72 -0.29 -1.07
N ILE A 184 -21.06 0.77 -0.33
CA ILE A 184 -20.26 2.00 -0.29
C ILE A 184 -18.87 1.71 0.27
N TYR A 185 -18.78 0.99 1.39
CA TYR A 185 -17.51 0.62 2.00
C TYR A 185 -16.62 -0.16 1.03
N TYR A 186 -17.18 -1.11 0.28
CA TYR A 186 -16.47 -1.88 -0.73
C TYR A 186 -15.96 -0.99 -1.88
N ALA A 187 -16.80 -0.08 -2.39
CA ALA A 187 -16.41 0.87 -3.43
C ALA A 187 -15.30 1.82 -2.97
N VAL A 188 -15.41 2.38 -1.77
CA VAL A 188 -14.37 3.24 -1.16
C VAL A 188 -13.09 2.45 -0.94
N THR A 189 -13.18 1.20 -0.48
CA THR A 189 -12.02 0.33 -0.31
C THR A 189 -11.27 0.15 -1.62
N TRP A 190 -11.97 -0.14 -2.73
CA TRP A 190 -11.34 -0.23 -4.05
C TRP A 190 -10.74 1.09 -4.53
N LEU A 191 -11.47 2.19 -4.36
CA LEU A 191 -11.02 3.53 -4.76
C LEU A 191 -9.71 3.91 -4.07
N LEU A 192 -9.53 3.52 -2.81
CA LEU A 192 -8.32 3.81 -2.04
C LEU A 192 -7.21 2.79 -2.29
N THR A 193 -7.53 1.49 -2.30
CA THR A 193 -6.52 0.42 -2.36
C THR A 193 -5.94 0.21 -3.75
N ALA A 194 -6.73 0.34 -4.83
CA ALA A 194 -6.22 0.12 -6.18
C ALA A 194 -5.12 1.10 -6.58
N PRO A 195 -5.25 2.43 -6.36
CA PRO A 195 -4.16 3.38 -6.64
C PRO A 195 -2.91 3.10 -5.81
N ALA A 196 -3.06 2.74 -4.54
CA ALA A 196 -1.94 2.41 -3.67
C ALA A 196 -1.21 1.12 -4.10
N ALA A 197 -1.96 0.10 -4.50
CA ALA A 197 -1.40 -1.13 -5.06
C ALA A 197 -0.72 -0.86 -6.41
N PHE A 198 -1.28 0.00 -7.26
CA PHE A 198 -0.67 0.41 -8.51
C PHE A 198 0.64 1.19 -8.29
N GLY A 199 0.66 2.14 -7.34
CA GLY A 199 1.89 2.83 -6.94
C GLY A 199 2.96 1.86 -6.43
N SER A 200 2.55 0.85 -5.63
CA SER A 200 3.44 -0.22 -5.17
C SER A 200 3.96 -1.07 -6.33
N ALA A 201 3.11 -1.36 -7.32
CA ALA A 201 3.50 -2.09 -8.52
C ALA A 201 4.49 -1.29 -9.36
N LEU A 202 4.30 0.03 -9.51
CA LEU A 202 5.24 0.92 -10.19
C LEU A 202 6.60 0.95 -9.48
N LEU A 203 6.61 1.00 -8.14
CA LEU A 203 7.85 0.98 -7.35
C LEU A 203 8.72 -0.25 -7.65
N ILE A 204 8.09 -1.39 -7.95
CA ILE A 204 8.78 -2.63 -8.35
C ILE A 204 9.03 -2.67 -9.87
N ALA A 205 8.06 -2.24 -10.66
CA ALA A 205 8.11 -2.35 -12.12
C ALA A 205 9.16 -1.42 -12.73
N ILE A 206 9.32 -0.20 -12.21
CA ILE A 206 10.32 0.77 -12.69
C ILE A 206 11.74 0.18 -12.69
N PRO A 207 12.29 -0.31 -11.55
CA PRO A 207 13.64 -0.88 -11.54
C PRO A 207 13.75 -2.15 -12.40
N VAL A 208 12.71 -2.98 -12.47
CA VAL A 208 12.70 -4.18 -13.33
C VAL A 208 12.74 -3.80 -14.82
N PHE A 209 11.93 -2.83 -15.24
CA PHE A 209 11.92 -2.35 -16.62
C PHE A 209 13.21 -1.61 -16.97
N LEU A 210 13.76 -0.82 -16.05
CA LEU A 210 15.06 -0.18 -16.22
C LEU A 210 16.16 -1.23 -16.42
N ALA A 211 16.17 -2.29 -15.61
CA ALA A 211 17.15 -3.37 -15.72
C ALA A 211 17.06 -4.10 -17.07
N ARG A 212 15.83 -4.39 -17.52
CA ARG A 212 15.56 -4.98 -18.84
C ARG A 212 16.00 -4.06 -19.98
N PHE A 213 15.72 -2.76 -19.87
CA PHE A 213 16.08 -1.75 -20.86
C PHE A 213 17.60 -1.58 -20.99
N VAL A 214 18.30 -1.44 -19.85
CA VAL A 214 19.76 -1.35 -19.81
C VAL A 214 20.40 -2.57 -20.45
N GLN A 215 19.90 -3.77 -20.14
CA GLN A 215 20.41 -5.01 -20.72
C GLN A 215 20.13 -5.13 -22.23
N ALA A 216 19.01 -4.58 -22.70
CA ALA A 216 18.64 -4.62 -24.11
C ALA A 216 19.55 -3.72 -24.97
N ILE A 217 19.93 -2.54 -24.47
CA ILE A 217 20.77 -1.58 -25.20
C ILE A 217 22.27 -1.85 -24.99
N TRP A 218 22.69 -2.19 -23.77
CA TRP A 218 24.09 -2.41 -23.40
C TRP A 218 24.34 -3.81 -22.83
N PRO A 219 24.16 -4.89 -23.61
CA PRO A 219 24.21 -6.26 -23.10
C PRO A 219 25.58 -6.68 -22.55
N ARG A 220 26.67 -6.09 -23.06
CA ARG A 220 28.05 -6.41 -22.65
C ARG A 220 28.60 -5.52 -21.51
N LYS A 221 27.96 -4.37 -21.26
CA LYS A 221 28.38 -3.39 -20.24
C LYS A 221 27.16 -2.73 -19.60
N PRO A 222 26.34 -3.48 -18.83
CA PRO A 222 25.11 -2.95 -18.27
C PRO A 222 25.36 -1.80 -17.27
N PHE A 223 26.46 -1.84 -16.51
CA PHE A 223 26.82 -0.74 -15.60
C PHE A 223 27.06 0.58 -16.36
N PHE A 224 27.70 0.53 -17.53
CA PHE A 224 27.86 1.71 -18.38
C PHE A 224 26.50 2.29 -18.78
N GLY A 225 25.58 1.45 -19.28
CA GLY A 225 24.23 1.89 -19.64
C GLY A 225 23.47 2.52 -18.47
N PHE A 226 23.62 1.96 -17.27
CA PHE A 226 23.07 2.55 -16.05
C PHE A 226 23.66 3.93 -15.74
N THR A 227 24.98 4.10 -15.81
CA THR A 227 25.62 5.41 -15.59
C THR A 227 25.18 6.46 -16.60
N VAL A 228 24.94 6.08 -17.85
CA VAL A 228 24.37 6.98 -18.88
C VAL A 228 22.97 7.44 -18.50
N LEU A 229 22.10 6.53 -18.05
CA LEU A 229 20.75 6.89 -17.64
C LEU A 229 20.74 7.76 -16.37
N LEU A 230 21.58 7.43 -15.39
CA LEU A 230 21.76 8.26 -14.21
C LEU A 230 22.28 9.66 -14.56
N PHE A 231 23.25 9.75 -15.44
CA PHE A 231 23.81 11.04 -15.87
C PHE A 231 22.76 11.88 -16.59
N ALA A 232 22.03 11.30 -17.56
CA ALA A 232 20.95 11.99 -18.26
C ALA A 232 19.85 12.44 -17.29
N GLY A 233 19.44 11.57 -16.36
CA GLY A 233 18.44 11.89 -15.34
C GLY A 233 18.89 13.00 -14.40
N ALA A 234 20.13 12.95 -13.91
CA ALA A 234 20.70 14.00 -13.05
C ALA A 234 20.79 15.34 -13.78
N SER A 235 21.26 15.34 -15.04
CA SER A 235 21.37 16.55 -15.87
C SER A 235 20.01 17.16 -16.18
N LEU A 236 19.02 16.34 -16.55
CA LEU A 236 17.64 16.82 -16.74
C LEU A 236 17.08 17.40 -15.45
N TRP A 237 17.19 16.69 -14.34
CA TRP A 237 16.68 17.16 -13.04
C TRP A 237 17.31 18.49 -12.60
N GLN A 238 18.60 18.66 -12.90
CA GLN A 238 19.31 19.88 -12.60
C GLN A 238 18.83 21.10 -13.38
N LEU A 239 18.29 20.91 -14.60
CA LEU A 239 17.66 21.98 -15.38
C LEU A 239 16.37 22.50 -14.72
N TRP A 240 15.69 21.66 -13.93
CA TRP A 240 14.44 22.00 -13.25
C TRP A 240 14.63 22.55 -11.82
N LEU A 241 15.86 22.52 -11.28
CA LEU A 241 16.23 23.08 -9.97
C LEU A 241 16.86 24.46 -10.12
#